data_AF-A0A0M2UQW9-F1
#
_entry.id   AF-A0A0M2UQW9-F1
#
_cell.length_a   1.000
_cell.length_b   1.000
_cell.length_c   1.000
_cell.angle_alpha   90.00
_cell.angle_beta   90.00
_cell.angle_gamma   90.00
#
_symmetry.space_group_name_H-M   'P 1'
#
loop_
_entity.id
_entity.type
_entity.pdbx_description
1 polymer ?
#
loop_
_entity_poly.entity_id
_entity_poly.type
_entity_poly.pdbx_seq_one_letter_code
_entity_poly.pdbx_strand_id
1 'polypeptide(L)'
;MKYAPDDATGHYRIIVGYDEENGVVYFVDPWGRDLNKMTNPDGTITWSMTDFKDAWNYIGYGTDRPYWGAVIMPWRVTIHTTGEIAPGSILEVTAEITYPCLQPFDCSAYSAFNASAEIILPPEISLWQGASRIDIGSFQAGEKVTVTWLVKLDEDGPDSSITVKATGFVSGAVPEALRMGEKTKPHSNKDEDGNKKNNRNCYPAYDYTDEIGVEEHLEL
;
A
#
# COMPACT_ATOMS: atom_id res chain seq x y z
N MET A 1 -10.68 -7.64 6.92
CA MET A 1 -12.01 -7.10 6.52
C MET A 1 -12.36 -7.68 5.17
N LYS A 2 -13.52 -8.35 5.01
CA LYS A 2 -14.05 -8.66 3.67
C LYS A 2 -14.85 -7.44 3.23
N TYR A 3 -14.34 -6.70 2.25
CA TYR A 3 -15.14 -5.71 1.54
C TYR A 3 -15.59 -6.39 0.26
N ALA A 4 -16.88 -6.75 0.18
CA ALA A 4 -17.50 -7.12 -1.08
C ALA A 4 -18.37 -5.93 -1.52
N PRO A 5 -18.37 -5.54 -2.81
CA PRO A 5 -19.14 -4.38 -3.28
C PRO A 5 -20.65 -4.44 -2.99
N ASP A 6 -21.17 -5.63 -2.69
CA ASP A 6 -22.55 -5.95 -2.37
C ASP A 6 -22.82 -6.19 -0.87
N ASP A 7 -21.79 -6.06 -0.02
CA ASP A 7 -21.95 -6.20 1.43
C ASP A 7 -22.47 -4.89 2.05
N ALA A 8 -23.73 -4.93 2.48
CA ALA A 8 -24.40 -3.82 3.16
C ALA A 8 -23.80 -3.46 4.54
N THR A 9 -22.78 -4.19 5.00
CA THR A 9 -22.13 -3.98 6.30
C THR A 9 -20.79 -3.21 6.21
N GLY A 10 -20.27 -2.97 5.00
CA GLY A 10 -19.06 -2.20 4.80
C GLY A 10 -19.28 -0.71 5.01
N HIS A 11 -18.74 -0.14 6.09
CA HIS A 11 -18.66 1.31 6.28
C HIS A 11 -17.24 1.79 6.01
N TYR A 12 -17.09 2.88 5.25
CA TYR A 12 -15.81 3.54 5.04
C TYR A 12 -15.90 5.02 5.41
N ARG A 13 -14.77 5.56 5.83
CA ARG A 13 -14.57 6.99 6.07
C ARG A 13 -13.31 7.42 5.37
N ILE A 14 -13.32 8.64 4.85
CA ILE A 14 -12.15 9.22 4.18
C ILE A 14 -11.61 10.31 5.10
N ILE A 15 -10.38 10.17 5.57
CA ILE A 15 -9.67 11.27 6.26
C ILE A 15 -9.29 12.29 5.19
N VAL A 16 -9.71 13.54 5.36
CA VAL A 16 -9.44 14.64 4.42
C VAL A 16 -8.48 15.68 4.99
N GLY A 17 -8.16 15.60 6.29
CA GLY A 17 -7.16 16.46 6.91
C GLY A 17 -7.07 16.25 8.42
N TYR A 18 -6.12 16.94 9.05
CA TYR A 18 -6.00 17.04 10.49
C TYR A 18 -5.44 18.42 10.86
N ASP A 19 -5.69 18.83 12.10
CA ASP A 19 -5.16 20.06 12.69
C ASP A 19 -4.54 19.68 14.05
N GLU A 20 -3.21 19.77 14.14
CA GLU A 20 -2.48 19.41 15.36
C GLU A 20 -2.68 20.43 16.49
N GLU A 21 -2.80 21.71 16.15
CA GLU A 21 -2.95 22.80 17.12
C GLU A 21 -4.30 22.68 17.84
N ASN A 22 -5.35 22.36 17.09
CA ASN A 22 -6.68 22.11 17.63
C ASN A 22 -6.89 20.65 18.06
N GLY A 23 -5.95 19.76 17.74
CA GLY A 23 -6.00 18.34 18.10
C GLY A 23 -7.18 17.60 17.48
N VAL A 24 -7.48 17.83 16.21
CA VAL A 24 -8.64 17.25 15.51
C VAL A 24 -8.27 16.57 14.18
N VAL A 25 -9.12 15.63 13.76
CA VAL A 25 -9.07 14.97 12.44
C VAL A 25 -10.40 15.20 11.73
N TYR A 26 -10.32 15.49 10.44
CA TYR A 26 -11.47 15.75 9.57
C TYR A 26 -11.73 14.55 8.68
N PHE A 27 -12.99 14.12 8.61
CA PHE A 27 -13.42 13.03 7.73
C PHE A 27 -14.56 13.47 6.84
N VAL A 28 -14.69 12.79 5.71
CA VAL A 28 -15.94 12.69 4.96
C VAL A 28 -16.56 11.34 5.29
N ASP A 29 -17.76 11.36 5.87
CA ASP A 29 -18.56 10.18 6.19
C ASP A 29 -19.93 10.31 5.48
N PRO A 30 -20.17 9.54 4.41
CA PRO A 30 -21.41 9.64 3.64
C PRO A 30 -22.64 9.13 4.40
N TRP A 31 -22.47 8.49 5.56
CA TRP A 31 -23.56 7.81 6.27
C TRP A 31 -24.15 8.60 7.44
N GLY A 32 -23.47 9.66 7.89
CA GLY A 32 -24.03 10.69 8.76
C GLY A 32 -24.58 10.24 10.12
N ARG A 33 -24.10 9.11 10.65
CA ARG A 33 -24.63 8.44 11.86
C ARG A 33 -23.64 8.36 13.03
N ASP A 34 -22.56 9.12 12.98
CA ASP A 34 -21.41 8.82 13.80
C ASP A 34 -21.50 9.40 15.23
N LEU A 35 -21.40 8.54 16.26
CA LEU A 35 -21.27 8.91 17.68
C LEU A 35 -22.25 10.00 18.20
N ASN A 36 -23.45 10.11 17.65
CA ASN A 36 -24.39 11.22 17.90
C ASN A 36 -23.84 12.62 17.57
N LYS A 37 -22.78 12.71 16.76
CA LYS A 37 -22.24 13.95 16.20
C LYS A 37 -22.92 14.23 14.86
N MET A 38 -23.45 15.44 14.71
CA MET A 38 -24.13 15.86 13.49
C MET A 38 -23.09 16.07 12.39
N THR A 39 -23.28 15.44 11.24
CA THR A 39 -22.49 15.72 10.04
C THR A 39 -22.79 17.13 9.56
N ASN A 40 -21.74 17.88 9.22
CA ASN A 40 -21.88 19.21 8.66
C ASN A 40 -22.64 19.13 7.32
N PRO A 41 -23.27 20.24 6.86
CA PRO A 41 -24.01 20.26 5.60
C PRO A 41 -23.19 19.83 4.37
N ASP A 42 -21.87 19.89 4.44
CA ASP A 42 -20.92 19.48 3.41
C ASP A 42 -20.47 18.01 3.51
N GLY A 43 -21.05 17.21 4.42
CA GLY A 43 -20.68 15.81 4.62
C GLY A 43 -19.45 15.61 5.51
N THR A 44 -18.86 16.67 6.05
CA THR A 44 -17.68 16.57 6.91
C THR A 44 -18.05 16.28 8.37
N ILE A 45 -17.22 15.49 9.04
CA ILE A 45 -17.25 15.29 10.49
C ILE A 45 -15.87 15.63 11.06
N THR A 46 -15.87 16.20 12.26
CA THR A 46 -14.63 16.51 12.99
C THR A 46 -14.59 15.67 14.26
N TRP A 47 -13.52 14.90 14.44
CA TRP A 47 -13.26 14.19 15.66
C TRP A 47 -12.07 14.79 16.39
N SER A 48 -12.07 14.70 17.71
CA SER A 48 -10.84 14.90 18.46
C SER A 48 -9.85 13.81 18.10
N MET A 49 -8.55 14.11 18.16
CA MET A 49 -7.49 13.13 17.95
C MET A 49 -7.59 11.96 18.94
N THR A 50 -8.14 12.21 20.13
CA THR A 50 -8.45 11.18 21.14
C THR A 50 -9.55 10.23 20.64
N ASP A 51 -10.69 10.76 20.18
CA ASP A 51 -11.79 9.95 19.66
C ASP A 51 -11.34 9.14 18.44
N PHE A 52 -10.52 9.74 17.56
CA PHE A 52 -9.93 9.05 16.43
C PHE A 52 -9.05 7.88 16.86
N LYS A 53 -8.14 8.09 17.81
CA LYS A 53 -7.29 7.03 18.36
C LYS A 53 -8.11 5.92 18.99
N ASP A 54 -9.15 6.25 19.75
CA ASP A 54 -10.01 5.25 20.39
C ASP A 54 -10.81 4.44 19.36
N ALA A 55 -11.29 5.07 18.30
CA ALA A 55 -11.98 4.40 17.20
C ALA A 55 -11.05 3.58 16.30
N TRP A 56 -9.78 3.97 16.17
CA TRP A 56 -8.73 3.24 15.45
C TRP A 56 -8.24 2.00 16.22
N ASN A 57 -8.60 1.87 17.50
CA ASN A 57 -8.33 0.66 18.27
C ASN A 57 -9.20 -0.49 17.74
N TYR A 58 -8.56 -1.49 17.12
CA TYR A 58 -9.27 -2.62 16.52
C TYR A 58 -9.66 -3.71 17.53
N ILE A 59 -9.30 -3.61 18.81
CA ILE A 59 -9.86 -4.43 19.91
C ILE A 59 -11.21 -3.87 20.39
N GLY A 60 -11.36 -2.55 20.40
CA GLY A 60 -12.57 -1.85 20.82
C GLY A 60 -12.29 -0.47 21.39
N TYR A 61 -13.31 0.40 21.32
CA TYR A 61 -13.25 1.78 21.81
C TYR A 61 -12.86 1.84 23.29
N GLY A 62 -11.79 2.57 23.62
CA GLY A 62 -11.33 2.77 25.00
C GLY A 62 -10.60 1.58 25.64
N THR A 63 -10.13 0.60 24.86
CA THR A 63 -9.36 -0.56 25.36
C THR A 63 -7.85 -0.39 25.20
N ASP A 64 -7.06 -1.30 25.76
CA ASP A 64 -5.60 -1.31 25.58
C ASP A 64 -5.22 -1.52 24.11
N ARG A 65 -4.10 -0.90 23.72
CA ARG A 65 -3.73 -0.61 22.33
C ARG A 65 -3.31 -1.88 21.59
N PRO A 66 -4.11 -2.28 20.58
CA PRO A 66 -3.44 -2.41 19.32
C PRO A 66 -4.18 -1.59 18.27
N TYR A 67 -3.37 -0.79 17.60
CA TYR A 67 -3.72 -0.04 16.41
C TYR A 67 -3.18 -0.83 15.25
N TRP A 68 -3.96 -1.04 14.20
CA TRP A 68 -3.46 -1.67 12.98
C TRP A 68 -3.71 -0.74 11.81
N GLY A 69 -2.65 -0.50 11.03
CA GLY A 69 -2.72 0.13 9.74
C GLY A 69 -1.76 -0.58 8.80
N ALA A 70 -2.15 -0.67 7.54
CA ALA A 70 -1.24 -0.98 6.45
C ALA A 70 -1.05 0.28 5.63
N VAL A 71 0.19 0.55 5.22
CA VAL A 71 0.50 1.57 4.23
C VAL A 71 1.13 0.88 3.05
N ILE A 72 0.55 1.11 1.88
CA ILE A 72 1.14 0.70 0.61
C ILE A 72 2.07 1.84 0.19
N MET A 73 3.37 1.59 0.25
CA MET A 73 4.37 2.55 -0.20
C MET A 73 4.85 2.14 -1.60
N PRO A 74 4.61 2.96 -2.64
CA PRO A 74 5.15 2.67 -3.95
C PRO A 74 6.68 2.73 -3.90
N TRP A 75 7.32 1.97 -4.78
CA TRP A 75 8.75 2.07 -5.00
C TRP A 75 9.11 3.48 -5.47
N ARG A 76 10.38 3.86 -5.32
CA ARG A 76 10.94 5.05 -5.98
C ARG A 76 11.92 4.59 -7.05
N VAL A 77 11.77 5.12 -8.25
CA VAL A 77 12.68 4.85 -9.36
C VAL A 77 13.28 6.17 -9.82
N THR A 78 14.58 6.19 -10.03
CA THR A 78 15.29 7.31 -10.65
C THR A 78 16.05 6.77 -11.84
N ILE A 79 15.79 7.33 -13.02
CA ILE A 79 16.37 6.88 -14.28
C ILE A 79 17.46 7.86 -14.69
N HIS A 80 18.63 7.33 -15.01
CA HIS A 80 19.77 8.07 -15.52
C HIS A 80 20.20 7.48 -16.85
N THR A 81 20.71 8.31 -17.75
CA THR A 81 21.26 7.86 -19.03
C THR A 81 22.70 8.31 -19.18
N THR A 82 23.51 7.46 -19.81
CA THR A 82 24.91 7.76 -20.16
C THR A 82 25.16 7.33 -21.60
N GLY A 83 25.66 8.25 -22.42
CA GLY A 83 25.94 8.00 -23.83
C GLY A 83 25.49 9.16 -24.72
N GLU A 84 25.67 8.99 -26.01
CA GLU A 84 25.22 9.94 -27.02
C GLU A 84 23.76 9.63 -27.38
N ILE A 85 22.90 10.66 -27.38
CA ILE A 85 21.50 10.55 -27.81
C ILE A 85 21.47 10.89 -29.31
N ALA A 86 21.80 9.90 -30.14
CA ALA A 86 21.81 10.02 -31.59
C ALA A 86 21.44 8.68 -32.26
N PRO A 87 20.81 8.69 -33.45
CA PRO A 87 20.47 7.46 -34.15
C PRO A 87 21.68 6.57 -34.40
N GLY A 88 21.49 5.28 -34.16
CA GLY A 88 22.51 4.25 -34.26
C GLY A 88 23.44 4.13 -33.05
N SER A 89 23.35 5.04 -32.08
CA SER A 89 24.15 4.95 -30.84
C SER A 89 23.60 3.88 -29.89
N ILE A 90 24.46 3.51 -28.93
CA ILE A 90 24.07 2.70 -27.77
C ILE A 90 24.02 3.63 -26.57
N LEU A 91 22.87 3.67 -25.91
CA LEU A 91 22.62 4.41 -24.70
C LEU A 91 22.60 3.45 -23.51
N GLU A 92 23.34 3.79 -22.45
CA GLU A 92 23.24 3.09 -21.18
C GLU A 92 22.13 3.74 -20.35
N VAL A 93 21.14 2.94 -19.95
CA VAL A 93 20.01 3.34 -19.10
C VAL A 93 20.21 2.68 -17.75
N THR A 94 20.38 3.49 -16.71
CA THR A 94 20.56 3.01 -15.34
C THR A 94 19.38 3.45 -14.49
N ALA A 95 18.71 2.51 -13.82
CA ALA A 95 17.66 2.81 -12.86
C ALA A 95 18.12 2.51 -11.44
N GLU A 96 18.03 3.52 -10.57
CA GLU A 96 18.14 3.37 -9.12
C GLU A 96 16.75 3.15 -8.54
N ILE A 97 16.53 1.95 -8.00
CA ILE A 97 15.24 1.50 -7.46
C ILE A 97 15.36 1.42 -5.96
N THR A 98 14.52 2.15 -5.25
CA THR A 98 14.50 2.19 -3.78
C THR A 98 13.16 1.69 -3.28
N TYR A 99 13.19 0.72 -2.37
CA TYR A 99 12.02 0.37 -1.58
C TYR A 99 12.01 1.27 -0.34
N PRO A 100 11.12 2.27 -0.23
CA PRO A 100 11.23 3.27 0.82
C PRO A 100 10.91 2.69 2.20
N CYS A 101 11.53 3.24 3.24
CA CYS A 101 11.01 3.14 4.61
C CYS A 101 10.61 4.52 5.12
N LEU A 102 9.32 4.75 5.30
CA LEU A 102 8.81 6.00 5.87
C LEU A 102 8.66 5.86 7.39
N GLN A 103 9.05 6.90 8.11
CA GLN A 103 8.69 7.01 9.52
C GLN A 103 7.17 7.21 9.65
N PRO A 104 6.51 6.64 10.68
CA PRO A 104 7.08 5.95 11.84
C PRO A 104 7.12 4.41 11.70
N PHE A 105 7.09 3.85 10.49
CA PHE A 105 6.98 2.41 10.30
C PHE A 105 8.28 1.66 10.65
N ASP A 106 8.14 0.46 11.20
CA ASP A 106 9.26 -0.46 11.40
C ASP A 106 9.66 -1.09 10.06
N CYS A 107 10.84 -0.69 9.56
CA CYS A 107 11.35 -1.14 8.27
C CYS A 107 11.59 -2.65 8.20
N SER A 108 11.76 -3.32 9.35
CA SER A 108 12.01 -4.76 9.42
C SER A 108 10.73 -5.61 9.35
N ALA A 109 9.56 -4.98 9.50
CA ALA A 109 8.28 -5.69 9.54
C ALA A 109 7.68 -5.95 8.14
N TYR A 110 8.19 -5.28 7.11
CA TYR A 110 7.60 -5.28 5.77
C TYR A 110 8.69 -5.43 4.71
N SER A 111 9.16 -6.66 4.49
CA SER A 111 10.08 -6.95 3.38
C SER A 111 9.32 -7.16 2.09
N ALA A 112 9.88 -6.70 0.97
CA ALA A 112 9.42 -7.01 -0.37
C ALA A 112 10.15 -8.25 -0.92
N PHE A 113 9.47 -9.06 -1.73
CA PHE A 113 10.04 -10.25 -2.38
C PHE A 113 9.51 -10.41 -3.81
N ASN A 114 10.15 -11.30 -4.58
CA ASN A 114 9.92 -11.47 -6.02
C ASN A 114 9.90 -10.13 -6.76
N ALA A 115 10.79 -9.23 -6.37
CA ALA A 115 10.87 -7.90 -6.92
C ALA A 115 11.54 -7.95 -8.29
N SER A 116 11.04 -7.14 -9.23
CA SER A 116 11.58 -7.06 -10.58
C SER A 116 11.58 -5.65 -11.11
N ALA A 117 12.56 -5.37 -11.96
CA ALA A 117 12.66 -4.14 -12.73
C ALA A 117 12.44 -4.46 -14.21
N GLU A 118 11.63 -3.69 -14.91
CA GLU A 118 11.34 -3.87 -16.33
C GLU A 118 11.50 -2.53 -17.06
N ILE A 119 12.30 -2.54 -18.12
CA ILE A 119 12.38 -1.42 -19.06
C ILE A 119 11.34 -1.61 -20.17
N ILE A 120 10.54 -0.59 -20.40
CA ILE A 120 9.54 -0.53 -21.46
C ILE A 120 10.01 0.55 -22.43
N LEU A 121 10.24 0.13 -23.67
CA LEU A 121 10.84 0.95 -24.71
C LEU A 121 9.80 1.35 -25.76
N PRO A 122 9.88 2.58 -26.31
CA PRO A 122 9.07 2.99 -27.43
C PRO A 122 9.59 2.31 -28.72
N PRO A 123 8.82 2.35 -29.83
CA PRO A 123 9.17 1.64 -31.07
C PRO A 123 10.52 2.01 -31.68
N GLU A 124 11.01 3.23 -31.41
CA GLU A 124 12.26 3.78 -31.98
C GLU A 124 13.51 3.34 -31.18
N ILE A 125 13.32 2.64 -30.06
CA ILE A 125 14.41 2.19 -29.18
C ILE A 125 14.29 0.68 -28.97
N SER A 126 15.36 -0.05 -29.26
CA SER A 126 15.41 -1.49 -29.04
C SER A 126 16.40 -1.86 -27.94
N LEU A 127 16.13 -2.96 -27.24
CA LEU A 127 17.07 -3.51 -26.30
C LEU A 127 18.28 -4.06 -27.06
N TRP A 128 19.48 -3.58 -26.77
CA TRP A 128 20.70 -4.01 -27.45
C TRP A 128 21.12 -5.41 -26.99
N GLN A 129 21.11 -5.65 -25.67
CA GLN A 129 21.49 -6.92 -25.05
C GLN A 129 20.71 -7.16 -23.75
N GLY A 130 20.58 -8.43 -23.37
CA GLY A 130 19.99 -8.85 -22.11
C GLY A 130 18.47 -9.07 -22.20
N ALA A 131 17.80 -8.92 -21.06
CA ALA A 131 16.35 -9.04 -20.95
C ALA A 131 15.75 -7.68 -20.54
N SER A 132 14.55 -7.38 -21.02
CA SER A 132 13.82 -6.17 -20.62
C SER A 132 13.48 -6.21 -19.13
N ARG A 133 13.19 -7.39 -18.60
CA ARG A 133 12.89 -7.63 -17.18
C ARG A 133 14.05 -8.30 -16.46
N ILE A 134 14.44 -7.73 -15.33
CA ILE A 134 15.50 -8.21 -14.44
C ILE A 134 14.86 -8.54 -13.08
N ASP A 135 15.14 -9.75 -12.57
CA ASP A 135 14.82 -10.12 -11.20
C ASP A 135 15.83 -9.43 -10.26
N ILE A 136 15.31 -8.63 -9.34
CA ILE A 136 16.10 -7.89 -8.34
C ILE A 136 15.96 -8.49 -6.94
N GLY A 137 15.21 -9.58 -6.78
CA GLY A 137 15.17 -10.40 -5.59
C GLY A 137 14.25 -9.88 -4.49
N SER A 138 14.80 -9.69 -3.28
CA SER A 138 14.06 -9.30 -2.08
C SER A 138 14.71 -8.08 -1.44
N PHE A 139 13.90 -7.24 -0.80
CA PHE A 139 14.31 -5.97 -0.22
C PHE A 139 13.75 -5.82 1.19
N GLN A 140 14.59 -5.39 2.12
CA GLN A 140 14.13 -4.73 3.33
C GLN A 140 13.72 -3.29 3.01
N ALA A 141 12.74 -2.76 3.74
CA ALA A 141 12.36 -1.36 3.57
C ALA A 141 13.56 -0.45 3.89
N GLY A 142 13.82 0.50 3.01
CA GLY A 142 14.99 1.38 3.02
C GLY A 142 16.14 0.94 2.11
N GLU A 143 16.11 -0.29 1.58
CA GLU A 143 17.13 -0.78 0.66
C GLU A 143 16.96 -0.22 -0.76
N LYS A 144 18.07 -0.25 -1.51
CA LYS A 144 18.14 0.18 -2.90
C LYS A 144 18.94 -0.80 -3.75
N VAL A 145 18.61 -0.85 -5.04
CA VAL A 145 19.35 -1.57 -6.07
C VAL A 145 19.53 -0.69 -7.29
N THR A 146 20.58 -0.96 -8.05
CA THR A 146 20.80 -0.34 -9.35
C THR A 146 20.76 -1.42 -10.42
N VAL A 147 20.01 -1.16 -11.48
CA VAL A 147 19.94 -2.02 -12.67
C VAL A 147 20.29 -1.20 -13.90
N THR A 148 20.88 -1.86 -14.89
CA THR A 148 21.37 -1.20 -16.10
C THR A 148 20.94 -1.98 -17.33
N TRP A 149 20.45 -1.26 -18.34
CA TRP A 149 20.16 -1.76 -19.68
C TRP A 149 21.00 -1.02 -20.71
N LEU A 150 21.39 -1.73 -21.76
CA LEU A 150 21.95 -1.13 -22.96
C LEU A 150 20.86 -1.14 -24.02
N VAL A 151 20.53 0.04 -24.55
CA VAL A 151 19.51 0.21 -25.58
C VAL A 151 20.13 0.85 -26.81
N LYS A 152 19.57 0.56 -27.98
CA LYS A 152 19.99 1.12 -29.26
C LYS A 152 18.92 2.08 -29.75
N LEU A 153 19.32 3.28 -30.14
CA LEU A 153 18.45 4.26 -30.77
C LEU A 153 18.37 3.92 -32.26
N ASP A 154 17.25 3.41 -32.74
CA ASP A 154 17.14 2.92 -34.11
C ASP A 154 16.80 4.03 -35.12
N GLU A 155 15.97 5.00 -34.73
CA GLU A 155 15.58 6.17 -35.52
C GLU A 155 15.52 7.44 -34.65
N ASP A 156 15.54 8.63 -35.28
CA ASP A 156 15.31 9.90 -34.58
C ASP A 156 13.83 10.01 -34.21
N GLY A 157 13.52 9.78 -32.93
CA GLY A 157 12.25 10.14 -32.31
C GLY A 157 12.41 11.41 -31.48
N PRO A 158 11.87 12.57 -31.91
CA PRO A 158 12.05 13.82 -31.16
C PRO A 158 11.33 13.85 -29.79
N ASP A 159 10.51 12.84 -29.47
CA ASP A 159 9.73 12.73 -28.24
C ASP A 159 9.76 11.30 -27.63
N SER A 160 10.86 10.55 -27.82
CA SER A 160 10.96 9.19 -27.27
C SER A 160 11.15 9.21 -25.74
N SER A 161 10.30 8.49 -25.02
CA SER A 161 10.41 8.32 -23.57
C SER A 161 10.72 6.88 -23.19
N ILE A 162 11.67 6.70 -22.28
CA ILE A 162 11.99 5.41 -21.68
C ILE A 162 11.19 5.27 -20.39
N THR A 163 10.51 4.14 -20.21
CA THR A 163 9.78 3.85 -18.98
C THR A 163 10.47 2.73 -18.22
N VAL A 164 10.62 2.89 -16.91
CA VAL A 164 11.07 1.82 -16.02
C VAL A 164 9.98 1.53 -15.01
N LYS A 165 9.59 0.26 -14.96
CA LYS A 165 8.65 -0.29 -14.01
C LYS A 165 9.39 -1.08 -12.94
N ALA A 166 9.14 -0.77 -11.67
CA ALA A 166 9.59 -1.59 -10.55
C ALA A 166 8.36 -2.18 -9.85
N THR A 167 8.38 -3.49 -9.60
CA THR A 167 7.31 -4.18 -8.84
C THR A 167 7.88 -5.16 -7.83
N GLY A 168 7.07 -5.55 -6.86
CA GLY A 168 7.34 -6.67 -5.95
C GLY A 168 6.15 -6.92 -5.03
N PHE A 169 6.20 -8.02 -4.28
CA PHE A 169 5.15 -8.40 -3.35
C PHE A 169 5.56 -8.06 -1.92
N VAL A 170 4.60 -7.59 -1.13
CA VAL A 170 4.75 -7.39 0.31
C VAL A 170 3.72 -8.26 1.02
N SER A 171 4.18 -9.02 2.01
CA SER A 171 3.31 -9.81 2.87
C SER A 171 3.38 -9.33 4.31
N GLY A 172 2.28 -9.50 5.03
CA GLY A 172 2.21 -9.22 6.45
C GLY A 172 1.06 -10.00 7.10
N ALA A 173 0.99 -9.93 8.42
CA ALA A 173 -0.06 -10.57 9.20
C ALA A 173 -0.68 -9.57 10.17
N VAL A 174 -2.00 -9.63 10.31
CA VAL A 174 -2.72 -8.96 11.40
C VAL A 174 -2.97 -10.00 12.48
N PRO A 175 -2.50 -9.80 13.73
CA PRO A 175 -2.74 -10.78 14.79
C PRO A 175 -4.22 -10.79 15.20
N GLU A 176 -4.66 -11.90 15.81
CA GLU A 176 -6.01 -12.00 16.38
C GLU A 176 -6.21 -10.93 17.46
N ALA A 177 -7.35 -10.24 17.41
CA ALA A 177 -7.77 -9.32 18.46
C ALA A 177 -9.07 -9.79 19.12
N LEU A 178 -9.04 -9.91 20.45
CA LEU A 178 -10.24 -10.15 21.25
C LEU A 178 -11.18 -8.95 21.09
N ARG A 179 -12.44 -9.16 20.70
CA ARG A 179 -13.44 -8.08 20.70
C ARG A 179 -13.94 -7.90 22.13
N MET A 180 -13.37 -6.94 22.87
CA MET A 180 -13.78 -6.66 24.25
C MET A 180 -14.93 -5.65 24.23
N GLY A 181 -16.10 -6.03 24.74
CA GLY A 181 -17.23 -5.10 24.93
C GLY A 181 -18.64 -5.67 24.79
N GLU A 182 -18.81 -6.86 24.22
CA GLU A 182 -20.13 -7.50 24.20
C GLU A 182 -20.32 -8.35 25.47
N LYS A 183 -21.15 -7.87 26.41
CA LYS A 183 -21.94 -8.76 27.26
C LYS A 183 -22.94 -9.50 26.36
N THR A 184 -22.48 -10.41 25.51
CA THR A 184 -23.35 -11.22 24.68
C THR A 184 -24.03 -12.26 25.55
N LYS A 185 -25.38 -12.24 25.57
CA LYS A 185 -26.13 -13.46 25.85
C LYS A 185 -25.62 -14.53 24.88
N PRO A 186 -25.24 -15.73 25.33
CA PRO A 186 -24.68 -16.74 24.46
C PRO A 186 -25.74 -17.19 23.46
N HIS A 187 -25.61 -16.81 22.19
CA HIS A 187 -26.23 -17.60 21.12
C HIS A 187 -25.37 -18.84 20.94
N SER A 188 -25.82 -19.95 21.53
CA SER A 188 -25.24 -21.26 21.31
C SER A 188 -25.58 -21.71 19.90
N ASN A 189 -24.64 -21.59 18.96
CA ASN A 189 -24.67 -22.43 17.77
C ASN A 189 -24.09 -23.80 18.17
N LYS A 190 -24.90 -24.84 17.98
CA LYS A 190 -24.48 -26.23 18.10
C LYS A 190 -23.98 -26.69 16.74
N ASP A 191 -22.86 -27.39 16.72
CA ASP A 191 -22.46 -28.13 15.53
C ASP A 191 -23.40 -29.33 15.30
N GLU A 192 -23.29 -30.00 14.14
CA GLU A 192 -24.13 -31.15 13.77
C GLU A 192 -24.07 -32.30 14.81
N ASP A 193 -23.03 -32.34 15.65
CA ASP A 193 -22.86 -33.27 16.77
C ASP A 193 -23.28 -32.73 18.16
N GLY A 194 -23.93 -31.56 18.22
CA GLY A 194 -24.51 -31.02 19.45
C GLY A 194 -23.51 -30.37 20.43
N ASN A 195 -22.23 -30.29 20.09
CA ASN A 195 -21.21 -29.62 20.90
C ASN A 195 -21.34 -28.09 20.82
N LYS A 196 -21.17 -27.42 21.98
CA LYS A 196 -21.16 -25.96 22.08
C LYS A 196 -19.88 -25.43 21.43
N LYS A 197 -19.97 -24.76 20.28
CA LYS A 197 -18.88 -23.90 19.81
C LYS A 197 -18.82 -22.66 20.71
N ASN A 198 -17.68 -22.49 21.39
CA ASN A 198 -17.33 -21.18 21.93
C ASN A 198 -17.07 -20.26 20.74
N ASN A 199 -18.07 -19.48 20.32
CA ASN A 199 -17.86 -18.37 19.40
C ASN A 199 -16.95 -17.37 20.12
N ARG A 200 -15.65 -17.42 19.83
CA ARG A 200 -14.75 -16.34 20.20
C ARG A 200 -15.11 -15.15 19.30
N ASN A 201 -15.68 -14.11 19.88
CA ASN A 201 -15.84 -12.83 19.20
C ASN A 201 -14.45 -12.20 19.07
N CYS A 202 -13.71 -12.57 18.03
CA CYS A 202 -12.41 -11.99 17.72
C CYS A 202 -12.42 -11.41 16.31
N TYR A 203 -11.63 -10.37 16.08
CA TYR A 203 -11.19 -10.08 14.73
C TYR A 203 -10.18 -11.16 14.35
N PRO A 204 -10.48 -12.00 13.35
CA PRO A 204 -9.61 -13.10 13.00
C PRO A 204 -8.28 -12.56 12.50
N ALA A 205 -7.20 -13.24 12.87
CA ALA A 205 -5.93 -13.01 12.22
C ALA A 205 -6.10 -13.23 10.71
N TYR A 206 -5.45 -12.39 9.91
CA TYR A 206 -5.37 -12.63 8.48
C TYR A 206 -4.00 -12.24 7.97
N ASP A 207 -3.47 -13.09 7.11
CA ASP A 207 -2.31 -12.79 6.31
C ASP A 207 -2.79 -12.01 5.08
N TYR A 208 -1.98 -11.07 4.64
CA TYR A 208 -2.17 -10.39 3.38
C TYR A 208 -0.90 -10.48 2.56
N THR A 209 -1.08 -10.46 1.24
CA THR A 209 0.00 -10.31 0.27
C THR A 209 -0.53 -9.43 -0.83
N ASP A 210 0.19 -8.37 -1.15
CA ASP A 210 -0.21 -7.41 -2.17
C ASP A 210 0.99 -7.11 -3.09
N GLU A 211 0.69 -6.79 -4.34
CA GLU A 211 1.69 -6.33 -5.30
C GLU A 211 1.80 -4.81 -5.23
N ILE A 212 3.02 -4.32 -5.06
CA ILE A 212 3.32 -2.89 -5.08
C ILE A 212 4.23 -2.58 -6.24
N GLY A 213 3.98 -1.45 -6.90
CA GLY A 213 4.74 -1.05 -8.08
C GLY A 213 4.70 0.44 -8.35
N VAL A 214 5.65 0.88 -9.17
CA VAL A 214 5.70 2.22 -9.73
C VAL A 214 6.19 2.15 -11.18
N GLU A 215 5.73 3.08 -12.00
CA GLU A 215 6.27 3.33 -13.33
C GLU A 215 6.81 4.76 -13.33
N GLU A 216 8.05 4.91 -13.79
CA GLU A 216 8.69 6.21 -13.94
C GLU A 216 9.18 6.37 -15.38
N HIS A 217 9.16 7.61 -15.86
CA HIS A 217 9.42 7.94 -17.25
C HIS A 217 10.58 8.93 -17.36
N LEU A 218 11.42 8.75 -18.38
CA LEU A 218 12.47 9.68 -18.75
C LEU A 218 12.30 10.07 -20.22
N GLU A 219 12.10 11.36 -20.47
CA GLU A 219 12.20 11.94 -21.81
C GLU A 219 13.68 12.08 -22.18
N LEU A 220 14.03 11.65 -23.41
CA LEU A 220 15.40 11.70 -23.93
C LEU A 220 15.73 13.04 -24.60
#